data_AF-A0A355FJE7-F1
#
_entry.id   AF-A0A355FJE7-F1
#
_cell.length_a   1.000
_cell.length_b   1.000
_cell.length_c   1.000
_cell.angle_alpha   90.00
_cell.angle_beta   90.00
_cell.angle_gamma   90.00
#
_symmetry.space_group_name_H-M   'P 1'
#
loop_
_entity.id
_entity.type
_entity.pdbx_description
1 polymer ?
#
loop_
_entity_poly.entity_id
_entity_poly.type
_entity_poly.pdbx_seq_one_letter_code
_entity_poly.pdbx_strand_id
1 'polypeptide(L)'
;MPTGRTAGTVQSFTYDFDVAKGNLKSRTDITRNITETFGYDNLNRLTNAAGKGITYAANGNITSMGDVGTMEYGNTDKPYQVTMLTPTGDAVPEREQTVTYTSFQRPNTLTENNYKAAFTYTAAGDRAKMQVTQSNNALLTRYYIGGQYELDAETNTERLYLGGDAYSAPAVYVKEANVWKIYYICRDYLGSITHIANADGSLKQELSYDAWGRLRDPATQAAYASGKEPELFLGRGYTGHEHLVWFGLVNMNARLYDAALGRFLAPDPYIQNPLFSQNYNRYTYAMNNPLVY
;
A
#
# COMPACT_ATOMS: atom_id res chain seq x y z
N MET A 1 -1.40 10.70 -19.92
CA MET A 1 -1.45 10.75 -18.44
C MET A 1 -2.66 11.57 -18.03
N PRO A 2 -3.43 11.14 -17.03
CA PRO A 2 -4.60 11.90 -16.58
C PRO A 2 -4.15 13.22 -15.95
N THR A 3 -4.79 14.34 -16.28
CA THR A 3 -4.51 15.67 -15.69
C THR A 3 -5.36 15.96 -14.45
N GLY A 4 -6.32 15.10 -14.15
CA GLY A 4 -7.13 15.17 -12.93
C GLY A 4 -8.06 13.98 -12.77
N ARG A 5 -8.66 13.88 -11.58
CA ARG A 5 -9.68 12.89 -11.19
C ARG A 5 -10.73 13.59 -10.35
N THR A 6 -12.00 13.43 -10.72
CA THR A 6 -13.13 14.00 -9.99
C THR A 6 -14.20 12.95 -9.78
N ALA A 7 -14.81 12.93 -8.60
CA ALA A 7 -15.99 12.12 -8.32
C ALA A 7 -17.03 12.98 -7.58
N GLY A 8 -18.02 13.46 -8.32
CA GLY A 8 -19.06 14.34 -7.79
C GLY A 8 -18.47 15.52 -7.01
N THR A 9 -18.98 15.75 -5.81
CA THR A 9 -18.49 16.77 -4.88
C THR A 9 -17.53 16.20 -3.82
N VAL A 10 -17.26 14.90 -3.82
CA VAL A 10 -16.49 14.23 -2.75
C VAL A 10 -15.00 14.16 -3.03
N GLN A 11 -14.57 14.17 -4.30
CA GLN A 11 -13.17 14.05 -4.69
C GLN A 11 -12.85 15.00 -5.85
N SER A 12 -11.75 15.74 -5.76
CA SER A 12 -11.22 16.56 -6.84
C SER A 12 -9.69 16.68 -6.76
N PHE A 13 -9.00 16.00 -7.68
CA PHE A 13 -7.55 16.02 -7.81
C PHE A 13 -7.11 16.58 -9.16
N THR A 14 -5.99 17.29 -9.18
CA THR A 14 -5.24 17.62 -10.40
C THR A 14 -3.80 17.16 -10.31
N TYR A 15 -3.21 16.88 -11.47
CA TYR A 15 -1.87 16.31 -11.60
C TYR A 15 -1.09 17.04 -12.69
N ASP A 16 0.16 17.39 -12.40
CA ASP A 16 1.14 17.81 -13.41
C ASP A 16 2.22 16.75 -13.57
N PHE A 17 2.47 16.33 -14.81
CA PHE A 17 3.45 15.31 -15.15
C PHE A 17 4.55 15.89 -16.04
N ASP A 18 5.75 15.36 -15.90
CA ASP A 18 6.78 15.46 -16.93
C ASP A 18 6.37 14.57 -18.11
N VAL A 19 5.96 15.20 -19.22
CA VAL A 19 5.47 14.48 -20.39
C VAL A 19 6.51 13.57 -21.06
N ALA A 20 7.80 13.86 -20.89
CA ALA A 20 8.86 13.07 -21.50
C ALA A 20 9.25 11.87 -20.63
N LYS A 21 9.23 12.04 -19.30
CA LYS A 21 9.69 11.01 -18.34
C LYS A 21 8.54 10.23 -17.68
N GLY A 22 7.33 10.75 -17.70
CA GLY A 22 6.18 10.20 -16.99
C GLY A 22 6.14 10.52 -15.49
N ASN A 23 7.13 11.22 -14.96
CA ASN A 23 7.23 11.54 -13.53
C ASN A 23 6.16 12.56 -13.10
N LEU A 24 5.45 12.31 -12.00
CA LEU A 24 4.51 13.28 -11.42
C LEU A 24 5.28 14.44 -10.79
N LYS A 25 5.16 15.67 -11.29
CA LYS A 25 5.80 16.85 -10.68
C LYS A 25 5.04 17.38 -9.49
N SER A 26 3.71 17.36 -9.56
CA SER A 26 2.85 17.79 -8.47
C SER A 26 1.47 17.15 -8.53
N ARG A 27 0.83 16.99 -7.36
CA ARG A 27 -0.59 16.72 -7.24
C ARG A 27 -1.25 17.72 -6.31
N THR A 28 -2.47 18.12 -6.63
CA THR A 28 -3.26 19.03 -5.81
C THR A 28 -4.58 18.39 -5.46
N ASP A 29 -4.87 18.32 -4.17
CA ASP A 29 -6.22 18.13 -3.65
C ASP A 29 -6.93 19.47 -3.66
N ILE A 30 -7.85 19.65 -4.61
CA ILE A 30 -8.58 20.91 -4.79
C ILE A 30 -9.56 21.11 -3.64
N THR A 31 -10.17 20.04 -3.13
CA THR A 31 -11.14 20.10 -2.04
C THR A 31 -10.49 20.60 -0.75
N ARG A 32 -9.23 20.21 -0.50
CA ARG A 32 -8.47 20.62 0.68
C ARG A 32 -7.56 21.83 0.45
N ASN A 33 -7.41 22.27 -0.80
CA ASN A 33 -6.44 23.30 -1.22
C ASN A 33 -5.01 22.98 -0.76
N ILE A 34 -4.59 21.72 -0.94
CA ILE A 34 -3.25 21.24 -0.58
C ILE A 34 -2.55 20.75 -1.84
N THR A 35 -1.32 21.23 -2.06
CA THR A 35 -0.47 20.83 -3.18
C THR A 35 0.81 20.17 -2.67
N GLU A 36 1.10 18.99 -3.19
CA GLU A 36 2.36 18.28 -3.00
C GLU A 36 3.20 18.38 -4.26
N THR A 37 4.50 18.62 -4.11
CA THR A 37 5.48 18.64 -5.20
C THR A 37 6.48 17.49 -5.03
N PHE A 38 7.02 17.01 -6.15
CA PHE A 38 7.92 15.88 -6.18
C PHE A 38 9.18 16.18 -7.00
N GLY A 39 10.30 15.62 -6.55
CA GLY A 39 11.61 15.76 -7.19
C GLY A 39 12.19 14.40 -7.54
N TYR A 40 13.01 14.35 -8.58
CA TYR A 40 13.59 13.11 -9.11
C TYR A 40 15.06 13.28 -9.46
N ASP A 41 15.83 12.19 -9.40
CA ASP A 41 17.19 12.15 -9.95
C ASP A 41 17.21 11.79 -11.45
N ASN A 42 18.42 11.71 -12.02
CA ASN A 42 18.62 11.37 -13.43
C ASN A 42 18.26 9.91 -13.78
N LEU A 43 18.02 9.05 -12.78
CA LEU A 43 17.53 7.68 -12.95
C LEU A 43 16.00 7.59 -12.73
N ASN A 44 15.31 8.74 -12.64
CA ASN A 44 13.88 8.85 -12.34
C ASN A 44 13.47 8.29 -10.97
N ARG A 45 14.38 8.22 -10.00
CA ARG A 45 14.06 7.83 -8.62
C ARG A 45 13.58 9.05 -7.84
N LEU A 46 12.60 8.87 -6.96
CA LEU A 46 11.96 9.95 -6.20
C LEU A 46 12.91 10.51 -5.13
N THR A 47 13.46 11.71 -5.32
CA THR A 47 14.39 12.34 -4.35
C THR A 47 13.70 13.32 -3.39
N ASN A 48 12.50 13.79 -3.73
CA ASN A 48 11.68 14.61 -2.86
C ASN A 48 10.22 14.17 -2.95
N ALA A 49 9.61 13.88 -1.80
CA ALA A 49 8.19 13.59 -1.66
C ALA A 49 7.54 14.64 -0.75
N ALA A 50 6.93 15.67 -1.34
CA ALA A 50 6.24 16.73 -0.58
C ALA A 50 7.13 17.38 0.52
N GLY A 51 8.39 17.70 0.17
CA GLY A 51 9.36 18.27 1.11
C GLY A 51 10.14 17.24 1.92
N LYS A 52 9.81 15.95 1.85
CA LYS A 52 10.60 14.86 2.46
C LYS A 52 11.70 14.41 1.50
N GLY A 53 12.96 14.57 1.90
CA GLY A 53 14.10 14.14 1.09
C GLY A 53 14.30 12.62 1.16
N ILE A 54 14.67 12.01 0.03
CA ILE A 54 15.04 10.59 -0.06
C ILE A 54 16.43 10.49 -0.68
N THR A 55 17.29 9.68 -0.07
CA THR A 55 18.65 9.43 -0.57
C THR A 55 18.84 7.97 -0.94
N TYR A 56 19.71 7.75 -1.93
CA TYR A 56 19.95 6.43 -2.48
C TYR A 56 21.44 6.13 -2.57
N ALA A 57 21.80 4.88 -2.31
CA ALA A 57 23.08 4.33 -2.75
C ALA A 57 23.07 4.07 -4.27
N ALA A 58 24.26 3.86 -4.85
CA ALA A 58 24.42 3.60 -6.28
C ALA A 58 23.66 2.34 -6.76
N ASN A 59 23.55 1.33 -5.88
CA ASN A 59 22.84 0.08 -6.14
C ASN A 59 21.30 0.20 -5.95
N GLY A 60 20.78 1.41 -5.74
CA GLY A 60 19.34 1.68 -5.64
C GLY A 60 18.74 1.42 -4.25
N ASN A 61 19.56 1.09 -3.24
CA ASN A 61 19.08 1.04 -1.86
C ASN A 61 18.69 2.44 -1.38
N ILE A 62 17.57 2.52 -0.68
CA ILE A 62 17.17 3.75 0.03
C ILE A 62 18.02 3.83 1.29
N THR A 63 18.84 4.86 1.44
CA THR A 63 19.72 5.07 2.59
C THR A 63 19.12 6.02 3.63
N SER A 64 18.24 6.92 3.21
CA SER A 64 17.44 7.73 4.13
C SER A 64 16.12 8.19 3.51
N MET A 65 15.14 8.41 4.38
CA MET A 65 13.87 9.07 4.09
C MET A 65 13.59 10.08 5.22
N GLY A 66 13.30 11.33 4.85
CA GLY A 66 13.29 12.46 5.79
C GLY A 66 12.30 12.39 6.95
N ASP A 67 11.25 11.58 6.84
CA ASP A 67 10.20 11.38 7.87
C ASP A 67 10.12 9.93 8.38
N VAL A 68 11.16 9.14 8.09
CA VAL A 68 11.26 7.74 8.51
C VAL A 68 12.57 7.52 9.24
N GLY A 69 13.71 7.89 8.65
CA GLY A 69 15.04 7.66 9.23
C GLY A 69 16.08 7.20 8.22
N THR A 70 17.14 6.57 8.73
CA THR A 70 18.27 6.05 7.95
C THR A 70 18.28 4.53 7.93
N MET A 71 18.61 3.94 6.78
CA MET A 71 18.66 2.49 6.57
C MET A 71 20.07 2.03 6.22
N GLU A 72 20.49 0.93 6.83
CA GLU A 72 21.78 0.30 6.58
C GLU A 72 21.63 -1.08 5.93
N TYR A 73 22.68 -1.49 5.22
CA TYR A 73 22.74 -2.71 4.41
C TYR A 73 24.08 -3.41 4.65
N GLY A 74 24.28 -3.92 5.87
CA GLY A 74 25.55 -4.47 6.33
C GLY A 74 25.84 -5.91 5.85
N ASN A 75 24.84 -6.61 5.31
CA ASN A 75 25.02 -7.99 4.84
C ASN A 75 25.57 -8.01 3.40
N THR A 76 26.84 -8.37 3.25
CA THR A 76 27.52 -8.40 1.95
C THR A 76 26.96 -9.45 0.99
N ASP A 77 26.44 -10.57 1.51
CA ASP A 77 25.84 -11.64 0.68
C ASP A 77 24.41 -11.28 0.25
N LYS A 78 23.78 -10.35 0.96
CA LYS A 78 22.44 -9.83 0.68
C LYS A 78 22.47 -8.30 0.65
N PRO A 79 23.17 -7.68 -0.32
CA PRO A 79 23.48 -6.25 -0.31
C PRO A 79 22.25 -5.34 -0.46
N TYR A 80 21.09 -5.91 -0.79
CA TYR A 80 19.82 -5.21 -0.94
C TYR A 80 18.88 -5.38 0.26
N GLN A 81 19.24 -6.21 1.24
CA GLN A 81 18.45 -6.44 2.44
C GLN A 81 18.76 -5.36 3.47
N VAL A 82 17.72 -4.67 3.95
CA VAL A 82 17.86 -3.75 5.10
C VAL A 82 18.28 -4.57 6.31
N THR A 83 19.38 -4.17 6.95
CA THR A 83 19.88 -4.81 8.17
C THR A 83 19.60 -3.99 9.42
N MET A 84 19.43 -2.67 9.26
CA MET A 84 19.12 -1.76 10.35
C MET A 84 18.31 -0.58 9.86
N LEU A 85 17.37 -0.12 10.69
CA LEU A 85 16.70 1.16 10.56
C LEU A 85 16.99 1.96 11.83
N THR A 86 17.47 3.19 11.67
CA THR A 86 17.48 4.19 12.75
C THR A 86 16.34 5.16 12.51
N PRO A 87 15.21 5.04 13.22
CA PRO A 87 14.04 5.85 12.95
C PRO A 87 14.24 7.32 13.36
N THR A 88 13.59 8.23 12.65
CA THR A 88 13.40 9.62 13.10
C THR A 88 12.23 9.65 14.07
N GLY A 89 12.51 9.87 15.35
CA GLY A 89 11.47 9.85 16.40
C GLY A 89 10.77 8.49 16.48
N ASP A 90 9.44 8.50 16.48
CA ASP A 90 8.56 7.33 16.55
C ASP A 90 7.97 6.93 15.19
N ALA A 91 8.59 7.38 14.08
CA ALA A 91 8.09 7.16 12.73
C ALA A 91 7.87 5.68 12.37
N VAL A 92 8.67 4.78 12.94
CA VAL A 92 8.52 3.34 12.82
C VAL A 92 8.64 2.71 14.22
N PRO A 93 7.62 1.96 14.68
CA PRO A 93 7.68 1.31 15.98
C PRO A 93 8.67 0.15 15.98
N GLU A 94 9.28 -0.12 17.13
CA GLU A 94 10.06 -1.33 17.35
C GLU A 94 9.10 -2.54 17.46
N ARG A 95 9.23 -3.47 16.53
CA ARG A 95 8.42 -4.69 16.48
C ARG A 95 9.20 -5.82 15.83
N GLU A 96 9.11 -7.01 16.40
CA GLU A 96 9.65 -8.21 15.78
C GLU A 96 8.58 -8.86 14.91
N GLN A 97 8.84 -8.90 13.61
CA GLN A 97 7.98 -9.57 12.64
C GLN A 97 8.72 -10.76 12.03
N THR A 98 8.16 -11.96 12.16
CA THR A 98 8.67 -13.16 11.51
C THR A 98 7.74 -13.58 10.39
N VAL A 99 8.28 -13.66 9.16
CA VAL A 99 7.54 -14.11 7.98
C VAL A 99 8.13 -15.44 7.49
N THR A 100 7.26 -16.45 7.34
CA THR A 100 7.61 -17.69 6.63
C THR A 100 7.03 -17.66 5.23
N TYR A 101 7.63 -18.42 4.31
CA TYR A 101 7.22 -18.47 2.92
C TYR A 101 6.92 -19.90 2.48
N THR A 102 5.99 -20.05 1.54
CA THR A 102 5.71 -21.32 0.88
C THR A 102 6.90 -21.72 -0.03
N SER A 103 6.93 -22.98 -0.47
CA SER A 103 7.95 -23.46 -1.43
C SER A 103 7.94 -22.71 -2.77
N PHE A 104 6.83 -22.06 -3.12
CA PHE A 104 6.65 -21.21 -4.29
C PHE A 104 6.68 -19.71 -3.93
N GLN A 105 7.34 -19.36 -2.82
CA GLN A 105 7.75 -17.99 -2.48
C GLN A 105 6.59 -17.00 -2.25
N ARG A 106 5.46 -17.49 -1.74
CA ARG A 106 4.37 -16.64 -1.21
C ARG A 106 4.44 -16.55 0.32
N PRO A 107 4.01 -15.44 0.96
CA PRO A 107 3.90 -15.38 2.41
C PRO A 107 3.01 -16.50 2.95
N ASN A 108 3.49 -17.29 3.90
CA ASN A 108 2.77 -18.42 4.49
C ASN A 108 2.22 -18.06 5.87
N THR A 109 3.08 -17.58 6.76
CA THR A 109 2.69 -17.00 8.05
C THR A 109 3.43 -15.72 8.32
N LEU A 110 2.78 -14.79 9.01
CA LEU A 110 3.38 -13.59 9.58
C LEU A 110 3.02 -13.54 11.06
N THR A 111 4.01 -13.40 11.94
CA THR A 111 3.79 -13.29 13.39
C THR A 111 4.44 -12.02 13.92
N GLU A 112 3.73 -11.36 14.84
CA GLU A 112 4.21 -10.20 15.58
C GLU A 112 3.58 -10.24 16.97
N ASN A 113 4.39 -10.32 18.02
CA ASN A 113 3.90 -10.46 19.40
C ASN A 113 2.89 -11.62 19.52
N ASN A 114 1.65 -11.33 19.94
CA ASN A 114 0.56 -12.30 20.06
C ASN A 114 -0.32 -12.39 18.81
N TYR A 115 -0.01 -11.66 17.74
CA TYR A 115 -0.72 -11.70 16.46
C TYR A 115 -0.09 -12.71 15.50
N LYS A 116 -0.94 -13.39 14.74
CA LYS A 116 -0.54 -14.28 13.65
C LYS A 116 -1.48 -14.14 12.46
N ALA A 117 -0.94 -13.86 11.28
CA ALA A 117 -1.62 -14.03 10.01
C ALA A 117 -1.15 -15.33 9.34
N ALA A 118 -2.09 -16.13 8.82
CA ALA A 118 -1.83 -17.32 8.02
C ALA A 118 -2.54 -17.20 6.68
N PHE A 119 -1.85 -17.53 5.59
CA PHE A 119 -2.34 -17.37 4.23
C PHE A 119 -2.52 -18.74 3.56
N THR A 120 -3.63 -18.93 2.85
CA THR A 120 -3.90 -20.14 2.06
C THR A 120 -4.09 -19.75 0.61
N TYR A 121 -3.52 -20.54 -0.30
CA TYR A 121 -3.51 -20.27 -1.73
C TYR A 121 -4.19 -21.40 -2.51
N THR A 122 -4.74 -21.05 -3.68
CA THR A 122 -5.18 -22.02 -4.68
C THR A 122 -3.97 -22.66 -5.36
N ALA A 123 -4.19 -23.72 -6.15
CA ALA A 123 -3.14 -24.33 -6.95
C ALA A 123 -2.53 -23.37 -8.00
N ALA A 124 -3.27 -22.34 -8.42
CA ALA A 124 -2.78 -21.30 -9.31
C ALA A 124 -1.93 -20.23 -8.58
N GLY A 125 -1.81 -20.30 -7.26
CA GLY A 125 -1.06 -19.35 -6.45
C GLY A 125 -1.82 -18.08 -6.07
N ASP A 126 -3.13 -18.04 -6.33
CA ASP A 126 -4.02 -16.97 -5.87
C ASP A 126 -4.36 -17.18 -4.40
N ARG A 127 -4.44 -16.08 -3.63
CA ARG A 127 -4.82 -16.16 -2.23
C ARG A 127 -6.30 -16.54 -2.12
N ALA A 128 -6.60 -17.67 -1.48
CA ALA A 128 -7.95 -18.18 -1.26
C ALA A 128 -8.50 -17.79 0.12
N LYS A 129 -7.63 -17.72 1.13
CA LYS A 129 -7.99 -17.39 2.50
C LYS A 129 -6.87 -16.68 3.23
N MET A 130 -7.22 -15.77 4.14
CA MET A 130 -6.34 -15.23 5.17
C MET A 130 -7.01 -15.41 6.52
N GLN A 131 -6.26 -15.86 7.53
CA GLN A 131 -6.73 -15.90 8.92
C GLN A 131 -5.78 -15.11 9.81
N VAL A 132 -6.31 -14.15 10.57
CA VAL A 132 -5.61 -13.38 11.60
C VAL A 132 -6.14 -13.80 12.97
N THR A 133 -5.22 -14.15 13.87
CA THR A 133 -5.53 -14.46 15.26
C THR A 133 -4.74 -13.58 16.22
N GLN A 134 -5.29 -13.38 17.42
CA GLN A 134 -4.61 -12.79 18.56
C GLN A 134 -4.73 -13.72 19.77
N SER A 135 -3.60 -14.17 20.31
CA SER A 135 -3.58 -15.16 21.40
C SER A 135 -4.47 -16.39 21.10
N ASN A 136 -4.42 -16.87 19.85
CA ASN A 136 -5.25 -17.95 19.28
C ASN A 136 -6.74 -17.67 19.09
N ASN A 137 -7.25 -16.49 19.44
CA ASN A 137 -8.61 -16.08 19.11
C ASN A 137 -8.67 -15.54 17.68
N ALA A 138 -9.63 -15.99 16.88
CA ALA A 138 -9.82 -15.48 15.53
C ALA A 138 -10.30 -14.02 15.57
N LEU A 139 -9.56 -13.14 14.90
CA LEU A 139 -9.94 -11.75 14.68
C LEU A 139 -10.50 -11.53 13.28
N LEU A 140 -9.97 -12.27 12.30
CA LEU A 140 -10.40 -12.21 10.91
C LEU A 140 -10.11 -13.53 10.21
N THR A 141 -11.08 -14.02 9.45
CA THR A 141 -10.98 -15.09 8.48
C THR A 141 -11.61 -14.54 7.21
N ARG A 142 -10.76 -14.09 6.29
CA ARG A 142 -11.18 -13.55 4.99
C ARG A 142 -11.06 -14.60 3.91
N TYR A 143 -12.15 -14.84 3.18
CA TYR A 143 -12.17 -15.64 1.96
C TYR A 143 -12.12 -14.75 0.73
N TYR A 144 -11.42 -15.18 -0.31
CA TYR A 144 -11.32 -14.47 -1.59
C TYR A 144 -11.80 -15.38 -2.70
N ILE A 145 -12.78 -14.92 -3.49
CA ILE A 145 -13.40 -15.70 -4.55
C ILE A 145 -13.36 -14.90 -5.86
N GLY A 146 -12.57 -15.39 -6.81
CA GLY A 146 -12.50 -14.83 -8.17
C GLY A 146 -12.03 -13.37 -8.26
N GLY A 147 -11.43 -12.81 -7.21
CA GLY A 147 -11.04 -11.39 -7.13
C GLY A 147 -12.20 -10.40 -7.00
N GLN A 148 -13.45 -10.86 -7.19
CA GLN A 148 -14.66 -10.03 -7.19
C GLN A 148 -15.45 -10.15 -5.90
N TYR A 149 -15.20 -11.17 -5.09
CA TYR A 149 -15.94 -11.38 -3.84
C TYR A 149 -15.00 -11.65 -2.66
N GLU A 150 -15.29 -11.00 -1.54
CA GLU A 150 -14.60 -11.18 -0.26
C GLU A 150 -15.60 -11.36 0.88
N LEU A 151 -15.31 -12.27 1.82
CA LEU A 151 -16.12 -12.52 3.02
C LEU A 151 -15.24 -12.51 4.27
N ASP A 152 -15.61 -11.69 5.25
CA ASP A 152 -15.07 -11.71 6.61
C ASP A 152 -16.01 -12.53 7.50
N ALA A 153 -15.57 -13.71 7.92
CA ALA A 153 -16.45 -14.67 8.60
C ALA A 153 -16.90 -14.21 9.99
N GLU A 154 -16.02 -13.54 10.74
CA GLU A 154 -16.24 -13.14 12.14
C GLU A 154 -17.27 -12.02 12.25
N THR A 155 -17.36 -11.15 11.24
CA THR A 155 -18.33 -10.05 11.19
C THR A 155 -19.47 -10.30 10.22
N ASN A 156 -19.44 -11.42 9.48
CA ASN A 156 -20.35 -11.70 8.37
C ASN A 156 -20.41 -10.56 7.33
N THR A 157 -19.27 -9.89 7.10
CA THR A 157 -19.16 -8.79 6.14
C THR A 157 -18.79 -9.35 4.78
N GLU A 158 -19.69 -9.18 3.82
CA GLU A 158 -19.50 -9.62 2.44
C GLU A 158 -19.27 -8.40 1.54
N ARG A 159 -18.38 -8.53 0.56
CA ARG A 159 -18.05 -7.49 -0.43
C ARG A 159 -18.13 -8.10 -1.82
N LEU A 160 -18.94 -7.53 -2.71
CA LEU A 160 -19.05 -7.91 -4.11
C LEU A 160 -18.71 -6.71 -5.02
N TYR A 161 -17.55 -6.77 -5.66
CA TYR A 161 -17.04 -5.73 -6.54
C TYR A 161 -17.76 -5.79 -7.91
N LEU A 162 -18.29 -4.65 -8.37
CA LEU A 162 -19.09 -4.54 -9.59
C LEU A 162 -18.31 -3.86 -10.72
N GLY A 163 -18.36 -4.44 -11.92
CA GLY A 163 -17.70 -3.85 -13.10
C GLY A 163 -16.18 -3.97 -13.09
N GLY A 164 -15.64 -4.91 -12.32
CA GLY A 164 -14.20 -5.17 -12.19
C GLY A 164 -13.94 -6.13 -11.04
N ASP A 165 -12.77 -5.97 -10.42
CA ASP A 165 -12.32 -6.64 -9.21
C ASP A 165 -11.95 -5.61 -8.12
N ALA A 166 -11.36 -6.05 -7.02
CA ALA A 166 -10.89 -5.17 -5.96
C ALA A 166 -10.00 -3.99 -6.45
N TYR A 167 -9.28 -4.17 -7.57
CA TYR A 167 -8.37 -3.17 -8.12
C TYR A 167 -9.05 -2.18 -9.07
N SER A 168 -10.03 -2.64 -9.83
CA SER A 168 -10.60 -1.92 -10.97
C SER A 168 -12.07 -1.53 -10.83
N ALA A 169 -12.82 -2.19 -9.93
CA ALA A 169 -14.27 -2.01 -9.84
C ALA A 169 -14.65 -0.58 -9.41
N PRO A 170 -15.52 0.12 -10.15
CA PRO A 170 -16.01 1.45 -9.75
C PRO A 170 -17.01 1.42 -8.58
N ALA A 171 -17.62 0.27 -8.28
CA ALA A 171 -18.60 0.13 -7.20
C ALA A 171 -18.47 -1.21 -6.49
N VAL A 172 -19.01 -1.28 -5.27
CA VAL A 172 -19.02 -2.49 -4.44
C VAL A 172 -20.32 -2.57 -3.66
N TYR A 173 -20.94 -3.75 -3.67
CA TYR A 173 -21.95 -4.10 -2.68
C TYR A 173 -21.25 -4.53 -1.40
N VAL A 174 -21.64 -3.96 -0.27
CA VAL A 174 -21.17 -4.37 1.06
C VAL A 174 -22.38 -4.75 1.91
N LYS A 175 -22.32 -5.91 2.57
CA LYS A 175 -23.37 -6.37 3.48
C LYS A 175 -23.14 -5.77 4.87
N GLU A 176 -23.84 -4.69 5.19
CA GLU A 176 -23.83 -4.07 6.51
C GLU A 176 -25.11 -4.47 7.27
N ALA A 177 -24.97 -4.99 8.50
CA ALA A 177 -26.12 -5.40 9.32
C ALA A 177 -27.11 -6.33 8.58
N ASN A 178 -26.56 -7.30 7.82
CA ASN A 178 -27.30 -8.24 6.95
C ASN A 178 -28.06 -7.61 5.77
N VAL A 179 -27.85 -6.32 5.48
CA VAL A 179 -28.44 -5.61 4.34
C VAL A 179 -27.36 -5.23 3.35
N TRP A 180 -27.55 -5.59 2.08
CA TRP A 180 -26.66 -5.17 1.01
C TRP A 180 -26.86 -3.69 0.68
N LYS A 181 -25.78 -2.93 0.72
CA LYS A 181 -25.74 -1.53 0.29
C LYS A 181 -24.67 -1.35 -0.77
N ILE A 182 -24.95 -0.49 -1.75
CA ILE A 182 -24.00 -0.13 -2.78
C ILE A 182 -23.16 1.07 -2.35
N TYR A 183 -21.87 1.02 -2.66
CA TYR A 183 -20.91 2.11 -2.50
C TYR A 183 -20.13 2.32 -3.79
N TYR A 184 -19.69 3.55 -4.01
CA TYR A 184 -18.83 3.91 -5.15
C TYR A 184 -17.40 4.10 -4.68
N ILE A 185 -16.45 3.51 -5.40
CA ILE A 185 -15.03 3.52 -5.05
C ILE A 185 -14.33 4.58 -5.91
N CYS A 186 -13.85 5.65 -5.27
CA CYS A 186 -13.14 6.73 -5.93
C CYS A 186 -11.64 6.56 -5.74
N ARG A 187 -10.91 6.47 -6.85
CA ARG A 187 -9.46 6.22 -6.86
C ARG A 187 -8.68 7.42 -7.38
N ASP A 188 -7.43 7.54 -6.95
CA ASP A 188 -6.47 8.43 -7.60
C ASP A 188 -5.97 7.84 -8.94
N TYR A 189 -4.99 8.49 -9.58
CA TYR A 189 -4.43 8.00 -10.84
C TYR A 189 -3.62 6.71 -10.72
N LEU A 190 -3.11 6.36 -9.52
CA LEU A 190 -2.39 5.12 -9.23
C LEU A 190 -3.35 3.96 -8.91
N GLY A 191 -4.64 4.24 -8.75
CA GLY A 191 -5.62 3.25 -8.34
C GLY A 191 -5.76 3.10 -6.82
N SER A 192 -5.15 3.97 -6.03
CA SER A 192 -5.34 4.00 -4.57
C SER A 192 -6.77 4.43 -4.25
N ILE A 193 -7.44 3.71 -3.35
CA ILE A 193 -8.77 4.08 -2.88
C ILE A 193 -8.63 5.28 -1.96
N THR A 194 -9.10 6.44 -2.39
CA THR A 194 -9.02 7.68 -1.58
C THR A 194 -10.37 8.10 -1.04
N HIS A 195 -11.46 7.78 -1.74
CA HIS A 195 -12.80 8.06 -1.22
C HIS A 195 -13.75 6.90 -1.48
N ILE A 196 -14.73 6.77 -0.62
CA ILE A 196 -15.88 5.89 -0.78
C ILE A 196 -17.11 6.74 -0.61
N ALA A 197 -18.02 6.69 -1.57
CA ALA A 197 -19.29 7.40 -1.51
C ALA A 197 -20.45 6.43 -1.27
N ASN A 198 -21.45 6.89 -0.51
CA ASN A 198 -22.73 6.23 -0.36
C ASN A 198 -23.53 6.27 -1.68
N ALA A 199 -24.63 5.51 -1.75
CA ALA A 199 -25.52 5.47 -2.91
C ALA A 199 -26.11 6.85 -3.30
N ASP A 200 -26.27 7.76 -2.34
CA ASP A 200 -26.75 9.12 -2.55
C ASP A 200 -25.66 10.12 -2.96
N GLY A 201 -24.41 9.66 -3.10
CA GLY A 201 -23.25 10.49 -3.44
C GLY A 201 -22.59 11.20 -2.25
N SER A 202 -23.10 11.03 -1.03
CA SER A 202 -22.46 11.55 0.18
C SER A 202 -21.20 10.76 0.54
N LEU A 203 -20.26 11.40 1.25
CA LEU A 203 -19.01 10.79 1.66
C LEU A 203 -19.24 9.72 2.74
N LYS A 204 -18.75 8.49 2.51
CA LYS A 204 -18.70 7.40 3.50
C LYS A 204 -17.33 7.33 4.18
N GLN A 205 -16.25 7.46 3.41
CA GLN A 205 -14.89 7.43 3.92
C GLN A 205 -13.96 8.23 3.00
N GLU A 206 -13.00 8.92 3.61
CA GLU A 206 -11.90 9.59 2.93
C GLU A 206 -10.56 9.08 3.50
N LEU A 207 -9.61 8.84 2.62
CA LEU A 207 -8.30 8.27 2.88
C LEU A 207 -7.25 9.05 2.10
N SER A 208 -6.05 9.15 2.68
CA SER A 208 -4.92 9.82 2.06
C SER A 208 -3.64 9.02 2.32
N TYR A 209 -2.72 9.06 1.37
CA TYR A 209 -1.46 8.31 1.43
C TYR A 209 -0.29 9.19 1.01
N ASP A 210 0.85 9.02 1.68
CA ASP A 210 2.12 9.55 1.17
C ASP A 210 2.54 8.87 -0.14
N ALA A 211 3.67 9.31 -0.70
CA ALA A 211 4.17 8.75 -1.96
C ALA A 211 4.49 7.25 -1.86
N TRP A 212 4.77 6.73 -0.67
CA TRP A 212 5.14 5.34 -0.43
C TRP A 212 3.99 4.48 0.09
N GLY A 213 2.81 5.06 0.32
CA GLY A 213 1.61 4.35 0.73
C GLY A 213 1.32 4.36 2.23
N ARG A 214 2.04 5.14 3.05
CA ARG A 214 1.69 5.31 4.46
C ARG A 214 0.39 6.08 4.56
N LEU A 215 -0.53 5.57 5.38
CA LEU A 215 -1.78 6.28 5.69
C LEU A 215 -1.48 7.57 6.44
N ARG A 216 -2.19 8.62 6.04
CA ARG A 216 -2.10 9.94 6.65
C ARG A 216 -3.47 10.57 6.75
N ASP A 217 -3.57 11.54 7.65
CA ASP A 217 -4.78 12.30 7.83
C ASP A 217 -5.08 13.12 6.56
N PRO A 218 -6.27 12.98 5.94
CA PRO A 218 -6.57 13.70 4.70
C PRO A 218 -6.56 15.23 4.83
N ALA A 219 -6.80 15.77 6.03
CA ALA A 219 -6.90 17.22 6.26
C ALA A 219 -5.54 17.88 6.49
N THR A 220 -4.65 17.17 7.18
CA THR A 220 -3.34 17.71 7.55
C THR A 220 -2.20 17.13 6.72
N GLN A 221 -2.44 16.00 6.02
CA GLN A 221 -1.44 15.16 5.37
C GLN A 221 -0.34 14.64 6.31
N ALA A 222 -0.57 14.69 7.63
CA ALA A 222 0.33 14.10 8.61
C ALA A 222 0.13 12.59 8.66
N ALA A 223 1.23 11.83 8.54
CA ALA A 223 1.20 10.38 8.71
C ALA A 223 0.60 10.01 10.07
N TYR A 224 -0.26 9.00 10.09
CA TYR A 224 -0.76 8.48 11.36
C TYR A 224 0.37 7.80 12.13
N ALA A 225 0.34 7.94 13.46
CA ALA A 225 1.19 7.13 14.33
C ALA A 225 0.75 5.66 14.25
N SER A 226 1.68 4.72 14.46
CA SER A 226 1.39 3.30 14.39
C SER A 226 0.26 2.89 15.36
N GLY A 227 -0.72 2.17 14.84
CA GLY A 227 -1.91 1.73 15.59
C GLY A 227 -2.95 2.84 15.80
N LYS A 228 -2.77 4.00 15.16
CA LYS A 228 -3.74 5.12 15.15
C LYS A 228 -4.34 5.36 13.77
N GLU A 229 -3.99 4.54 12.78
CA GLU A 229 -4.59 4.55 11.46
C GLU A 229 -6.09 4.26 11.55
N PRO A 230 -6.94 4.92 10.73
CA PRO A 230 -8.35 4.61 10.66
C PRO A 230 -8.55 3.21 10.06
N GLU A 231 -9.59 2.52 10.52
CA GLU A 231 -10.03 1.29 9.88
C GLU A 231 -10.46 1.56 8.43
N LEU A 232 -9.94 0.77 7.48
CA LEU A 232 -10.32 0.87 6.08
C LEU A 232 -11.64 0.12 5.85
N PHE A 233 -12.66 0.80 5.32
CA PHE A 233 -13.99 0.22 5.14
C PHE A 233 -13.97 -1.06 4.27
N LEU A 234 -13.12 -1.08 3.24
CA LEU A 234 -12.93 -2.25 2.37
C LEU A 234 -11.74 -3.12 2.79
N GLY A 235 -11.02 -2.77 3.86
CA GLY A 235 -9.72 -3.38 4.20
C GLY A 235 -8.63 -3.14 3.15
N ARG A 236 -8.90 -2.32 2.14
CA ARG A 236 -8.04 -2.05 0.98
C ARG A 236 -7.86 -0.55 0.80
N GLY A 237 -6.72 -0.14 0.27
CA GLY A 237 -6.32 1.26 0.24
C GLY A 237 -5.34 1.60 -0.88
N TYR A 238 -4.09 1.86 -0.49
CA TYR A 238 -2.99 2.18 -1.38
C TYR A 238 -2.88 1.20 -2.57
N THR A 239 -2.94 1.75 -3.78
CA THR A 239 -3.01 1.04 -5.08
C THR A 239 -3.99 -0.14 -5.13
N GLY A 240 -5.06 -0.10 -4.32
CA GLY A 240 -6.10 -1.14 -4.23
C GLY A 240 -5.71 -2.39 -3.43
N HIS A 241 -4.50 -2.44 -2.87
CA HIS A 241 -4.05 -3.58 -2.09
C HIS A 241 -4.64 -3.61 -0.68
N GLU A 242 -4.65 -4.81 -0.10
CA GLU A 242 -5.15 -5.04 1.25
C GLU A 242 -4.12 -4.59 2.30
N HIS A 243 -4.60 -3.88 3.33
CA HIS A 243 -3.78 -3.44 4.44
C HIS A 243 -3.88 -4.45 5.59
N LEU A 244 -2.73 -4.95 6.03
CA LEU A 244 -2.60 -5.81 7.20
C LEU A 244 -2.39 -4.93 8.44
N VAL A 245 -3.46 -4.27 8.89
CA VAL A 245 -3.42 -3.21 9.90
C VAL A 245 -2.75 -3.64 11.21
N TRP A 246 -2.91 -4.90 11.62
CA TRP A 246 -2.25 -5.46 12.83
C TRP A 246 -0.73 -5.51 12.74
N PHE A 247 -0.17 -5.46 11.53
CA PHE A 247 1.26 -5.61 11.26
C PHE A 247 1.83 -4.35 10.59
N GLY A 248 1.01 -3.32 10.30
CA GLY A 248 1.43 -2.13 9.56
C GLY A 248 2.11 -2.44 8.22
N LEU A 249 1.62 -3.45 7.49
CA LEU A 249 2.11 -3.86 6.18
C LEU A 249 0.98 -3.83 5.14
N VAL A 250 1.34 -3.75 3.86
CA VAL A 250 0.41 -3.91 2.75
C VAL A 250 0.65 -5.27 2.10
N ASN A 251 -0.40 -6.06 1.93
CA ASN A 251 -0.31 -7.33 1.21
C ASN A 251 -0.53 -7.08 -0.28
N MET A 252 0.57 -7.12 -1.04
CA MET A 252 0.54 -6.99 -2.50
C MET A 252 0.44 -8.35 -3.21
N ASN A 253 -0.29 -9.30 -2.60
CA ASN A 253 -0.50 -10.69 -2.98
C ASN A 253 0.78 -11.56 -3.01
N ALA A 254 1.73 -11.19 -3.86
CA ALA A 254 2.97 -11.93 -4.06
C ALA A 254 3.96 -11.73 -2.91
N ARG A 255 4.02 -10.51 -2.38
CA ARG A 255 4.98 -10.06 -1.37
C ARG A 255 4.30 -9.13 -0.40
N LEU A 256 4.82 -9.10 0.83
CA LEU A 256 4.44 -8.10 1.82
C LEU A 256 5.30 -6.85 1.61
N TYR A 257 4.64 -5.70 1.61
CA TYR A 257 5.25 -4.40 1.40
C TYR A 257 5.19 -3.59 2.70
N ASP A 258 6.33 -3.01 3.07
CA ASP A 258 6.42 -2.05 4.16
C ASP A 258 6.43 -0.64 3.58
N ALA A 259 5.31 0.07 3.75
CA ALA A 259 5.13 1.43 3.26
C ALA A 259 5.99 2.45 4.01
N ALA A 260 6.40 2.15 5.25
CA ALA A 260 7.28 3.04 6.00
C ALA A 260 8.71 2.98 5.44
N LEU A 261 9.18 1.80 5.06
CA LEU A 261 10.52 1.64 4.49
C LEU A 261 10.54 1.87 2.97
N GLY A 262 9.38 1.82 2.31
CA GLY A 262 9.27 1.88 0.84
C GLY A 262 9.79 0.62 0.16
N ARG A 263 9.77 -0.54 0.84
CA ARG A 263 10.42 -1.78 0.37
C ARG A 263 9.58 -3.02 0.62
N PHE A 264 9.81 -4.06 -0.18
CA PHE A 264 9.26 -5.38 0.08
C PHE A 264 10.04 -6.10 1.18
N LEU A 265 9.39 -7.05 1.86
CA LEU A 265 10.02 -7.92 2.87
C LEU A 265 10.71 -9.15 2.26
N ALA A 266 10.52 -9.39 0.97
CA ALA A 266 11.14 -10.46 0.21
C ALA A 266 11.61 -9.96 -1.16
N PRO A 267 12.71 -10.54 -1.70
CA PRO A 267 13.14 -10.22 -3.05
C PRO A 267 12.11 -10.69 -4.08
N ASP A 268 11.98 -9.95 -5.18
CA ASP A 268 11.29 -10.42 -6.38
C ASP A 268 11.91 -11.73 -6.88
N PRO A 269 11.11 -12.77 -7.17
CA PRO A 269 11.63 -13.96 -7.85
C PRO A 269 12.15 -13.66 -9.26
N TYR A 270 11.71 -12.58 -9.89
CA TYR A 270 12.05 -12.23 -11.27
C TYR A 270 12.81 -10.91 -11.37
N ILE A 271 13.77 -10.85 -12.30
CA ILE A 271 14.38 -9.59 -12.74
C ILE A 271 13.65 -9.18 -14.00
N GLN A 272 12.78 -8.18 -13.89
CA GLN A 272 11.87 -7.81 -14.98
C GLN A 272 12.60 -7.14 -16.16
N ASN A 273 13.65 -6.37 -15.86
CA ASN A 273 14.47 -5.71 -16.88
C ASN A 273 15.97 -5.86 -16.54
N PRO A 274 16.63 -6.92 -17.06
CA PRO A 274 18.04 -7.18 -16.80
C PRO A 274 19.00 -6.09 -17.34
N LEU A 275 18.56 -5.29 -18.31
CA LEU A 275 19.38 -4.21 -18.88
C LEU A 275 19.35 -2.93 -18.02
N PHE A 276 18.51 -2.89 -17.00
CA PHE A 276 18.42 -1.77 -16.07
C PHE A 276 19.03 -2.15 -14.72
N SER A 277 20.18 -1.56 -14.39
CA SER A 277 20.96 -1.95 -13.21
C SER A 277 20.18 -1.87 -11.88
N GLN A 278 19.24 -0.93 -11.77
CA GLN A 278 18.42 -0.80 -10.55
C GLN A 278 17.45 -1.98 -10.37
N ASN A 279 17.12 -2.73 -11.41
CA ASN A 279 16.22 -3.89 -11.33
C ASN A 279 16.84 -5.08 -10.57
N TYR A 280 18.17 -5.10 -10.43
CA TYR A 280 18.85 -6.09 -9.59
C TYR A 280 18.57 -5.90 -8.10
N ASN A 281 18.09 -4.71 -7.70
CA ASN A 281 17.56 -4.50 -6.37
C ASN A 281 16.12 -5.04 -6.26
N ARG A 282 16.01 -6.35 -6.01
CA ARG A 282 14.74 -7.08 -6.05
C ARG A 282 13.79 -6.77 -4.87
N TYR A 283 14.22 -5.97 -3.90
CA TYR A 283 13.40 -5.51 -2.79
C TYR A 283 12.73 -4.16 -3.06
N THR A 284 13.14 -3.47 -4.11
CA THR A 284 12.67 -2.13 -4.44
C THR A 284 11.21 -2.17 -4.88
N TYR A 285 10.41 -1.26 -4.32
CA TYR A 285 9.07 -1.00 -4.78
C TYR A 285 9.10 0.02 -5.93
N ALA A 286 8.39 -0.28 -7.02
CA ALA A 286 8.18 0.64 -8.14
C ALA A 286 9.46 1.31 -8.68
N MET A 287 10.59 0.59 -8.71
CA MET A 287 11.91 1.14 -9.10
C MET A 287 12.32 2.43 -8.34
N ASN A 288 11.89 2.58 -7.09
CA ASN A 288 12.03 3.80 -6.27
C ASN A 288 11.26 5.02 -6.82
N ASN A 289 10.24 4.79 -7.64
CA ASN A 289 9.33 5.81 -8.15
C ASN A 289 7.87 5.31 -8.06
N PRO A 290 7.29 5.30 -6.86
CA PRO A 290 5.93 4.82 -6.60
C PRO A 290 4.83 5.69 -7.23
N LEU A 291 5.17 6.83 -7.80
CA LEU A 291 4.25 7.76 -8.45
C LEU A 291 4.13 7.51 -9.98
N VAL A 292 4.76 6.47 -10.50
CA VAL A 292 4.73 6.11 -11.92
C VAL A 292 4.36 4.65 -12.15
N TYR A 293 4.89 3.74 -11.34
CA TYR A 293 4.79 2.29 -11.53
C TYR A 293 3.86 1.59 -10.55
#